data_AF-A0A336KVP2-F1
#
_entry.id   AF-A0A336KVP2-F1
#
_cell.length_a   1.000
_cell.length_b   1.000
_cell.length_c   1.000
_cell.angle_alpha   90.00
_cell.angle_beta   90.00
_cell.angle_gamma   90.00
#
_symmetry.space_group_name_H-M   'P 1'
#
loop_
_entity.id
_entity.type
_entity.pdbx_description
1 polymer ?
#
loop_
_entity_poly.entity_id
_entity_poly.type
_entity_poly.pdbx_seq_one_letter_code
_entity_poly.pdbx_strand_id
1 'polypeptide(L)'
;MADMKNLYGFEKLNNQNYSVWAFKMKMLLIKEDLWMTIEGNIPEGIDAREIHKKHEKALSMIALMVENDQVTLIKDSKSGKAAWCILKAYHQQTAMGFKVRIFKRLFRIRLPRGGDMQKHIQTISEMTTDLQDRGVELTDEVIVSVFLASLNEEWDPLVTAIEAWDSARLTVANVKAKLLDEWDRKKNNGECVAESDDVALKVQPKYDFTCYYCQKPGHLKRNCPIYNAVKMNQNKESAKESRYKN
;
A
#
# COMPACT_ATOMS: atom_id res chain seq x y z
N MET A 1 -3.96 7.57 40.28
CA MET A 1 -3.94 6.15 40.69
C MET A 1 -2.72 5.53 40.04
N ALA A 2 -1.69 5.28 40.83
CA ALA A 2 -0.40 4.81 40.34
C ALA A 2 -0.55 3.41 39.73
N ASP A 3 -0.01 3.26 38.53
CA ASP A 3 0.19 2.01 37.82
C ASP A 3 0.66 0.92 38.79
N MET A 4 -0.12 -0.15 38.86
CA MET A 4 0.27 -1.40 39.49
C MET A 4 1.43 -1.97 38.68
N LYS A 5 2.65 -1.52 39.03
CA LYS A 5 3.91 -1.77 38.35
C LYS A 5 3.98 -3.22 37.88
N ASN A 6 4.16 -3.33 36.57
CA ASN A 6 4.51 -4.53 35.84
C ASN A 6 5.47 -5.43 36.65
N LEU A 7 4.94 -6.53 37.21
CA LEU A 7 5.61 -7.37 38.20
C LEU A 7 6.98 -7.90 37.72
N TYR A 8 7.17 -7.94 36.40
CA TYR A 8 8.34 -8.51 35.73
C TYR A 8 9.06 -7.51 34.80
N GLY A 9 8.63 -6.25 34.77
CA GLY A 9 9.38 -5.16 34.13
C GLY A 9 9.33 -5.10 32.59
N PHE A 10 8.42 -5.83 31.92
CA PHE A 10 8.21 -5.68 30.48
C PHE A 10 6.74 -5.82 30.07
N GLU A 11 6.35 -5.07 29.04
CA GLU A 11 4.97 -4.98 28.55
C GLU A 11 4.29 -6.35 28.39
N LYS A 12 3.02 -6.43 28.79
CA LYS A 12 2.20 -7.63 28.59
C LYS A 12 1.98 -7.90 27.11
N LEU A 13 1.73 -9.16 26.75
CA LEU A 13 1.45 -9.52 25.35
C LEU A 13 0.16 -8.83 24.88
N ASN A 14 0.24 -8.21 23.72
CA ASN A 14 -0.88 -7.75 22.91
C ASN A 14 -0.67 -8.14 21.44
N ASN A 15 -1.57 -7.70 20.56
CA ASN A 15 -1.53 -8.04 19.13
C ASN A 15 -0.37 -7.40 18.34
N GLN A 16 0.44 -6.55 18.97
CA GLN A 16 1.49 -5.78 18.30
C GLN A 16 2.91 -6.14 18.76
N ASN A 17 3.07 -6.70 19.96
CA ASN A 17 4.39 -6.87 20.57
C ASN A 17 4.84 -8.34 20.72
N TYR A 18 4.19 -9.31 20.06
CA TYR A 18 4.47 -10.74 20.24
C TYR A 18 5.94 -11.13 20.14
N SER A 19 6.69 -10.60 19.16
CA SER A 19 8.11 -10.95 18.97
C SER A 19 8.96 -10.60 20.20
N VAL A 20 8.85 -9.35 20.67
CA VAL A 20 9.58 -8.84 21.83
C VAL A 20 9.09 -9.52 23.11
N TRP A 21 7.78 -9.68 23.25
CA TRP A 21 7.18 -10.34 24.40
C TRP A 21 7.64 -11.80 24.50
N ALA A 22 7.60 -12.56 23.40
CA ALA A 22 7.99 -13.97 23.39
C ALA A 22 9.46 -14.13 23.79
N PHE A 23 10.35 -13.25 23.31
CA PHE A 23 11.74 -13.26 23.74
C PHE A 23 11.87 -13.00 25.26
N LYS A 24 11.26 -11.92 25.76
CA LYS A 24 11.34 -11.55 27.19
C LYS A 24 10.69 -12.58 28.11
N MET A 25 9.54 -13.13 27.70
CA MET A 25 8.83 -14.18 28.44
C MET A 25 9.65 -15.47 28.47
N LYS A 26 10.32 -15.85 27.36
CA LYS A 26 11.27 -16.96 27.36
C LYS A 26 12.41 -16.73 28.36
N MET A 27 13.02 -15.55 28.36
CA MET A 27 14.09 -15.22 29.32
C MET A 27 13.60 -15.30 30.77
N LEU A 28 12.38 -14.84 31.04
CA LEU A 28 11.76 -14.93 32.36
C LEU A 28 11.53 -16.39 32.80
N LEU A 29 11.01 -17.24 31.91
CA LEU A 29 10.80 -18.67 32.20
C LEU A 29 12.11 -19.44 32.36
N ILE A 30 13.19 -19.03 31.68
CA ILE A 30 14.54 -19.59 31.91
C ILE A 30 15.04 -19.19 33.30
N LYS A 31 14.91 -17.91 33.67
CA LYS A 31 15.32 -17.42 35.00
C LYS A 31 14.62 -18.15 36.15
N GLU A 32 13.35 -18.50 35.97
CA GLU A 32 12.56 -19.23 36.96
C GLU A 32 12.71 -20.76 36.89
N ASP A 33 13.58 -21.26 36.00
CA ASP A 33 13.82 -22.68 35.77
C ASP A 33 12.53 -23.45 35.39
N LEU A 34 11.79 -22.87 34.44
CA LEU A 34 10.49 -23.35 33.93
C LEU A 34 10.50 -23.66 32.42
N TRP A 35 11.49 -23.15 31.67
CA TRP A 35 11.50 -23.22 30.20
C TRP A 35 11.47 -24.65 29.65
N MET A 36 12.12 -25.60 30.33
CA MET A 36 12.09 -27.02 29.96
C MET A 36 10.66 -27.62 29.98
N THR A 37 9.73 -27.07 30.77
CA THR A 37 8.31 -27.47 30.74
C THR A 37 7.60 -27.03 29.46
N ILE A 38 8.08 -25.95 28.82
CA ILE A 38 7.57 -25.45 27.54
C ILE A 38 8.13 -26.27 26.39
N GLU A 39 9.43 -26.58 26.41
CA GLU A 39 10.06 -27.42 25.39
C GLU A 39 9.58 -28.88 25.49
N GLY A 40 9.31 -29.36 26.70
CA GLY A 40 9.02 -30.77 26.99
C GLY A 40 10.27 -31.63 27.17
N ASN A 41 11.44 -31.00 27.36
CA ASN A 41 12.73 -31.66 27.59
C ASN A 41 12.99 -31.76 29.09
N ILE A 42 12.15 -32.50 29.81
CA ILE A 42 12.27 -32.64 31.27
C ILE A 42 13.36 -33.68 31.57
N PRO A 43 14.41 -33.33 32.35
CA PRO A 43 15.46 -34.28 32.75
C PRO A 43 14.91 -35.51 33.49
N GLU A 44 15.54 -36.66 33.29
CA GLU A 44 15.24 -37.88 34.04
C GLU A 44 15.62 -37.71 35.53
N GLY A 45 14.80 -38.26 36.43
CA GLY A 45 15.05 -38.23 37.87
C GLY A 45 14.39 -37.08 38.64
N ILE A 46 13.65 -36.18 37.98
CA ILE A 46 12.86 -35.14 38.66
C ILE A 46 11.53 -35.74 39.18
N ASP A 47 11.16 -35.37 40.41
CA ASP A 47 9.91 -35.82 41.02
C ASP A 47 8.66 -35.34 40.23
N ALA A 48 7.66 -36.22 40.11
CA ALA A 48 6.44 -35.93 39.36
C ALA A 48 5.63 -34.76 39.94
N ARG A 49 5.62 -34.56 41.27
CA ARG A 49 4.93 -33.42 41.89
C ARG A 49 5.69 -32.13 41.63
N GLU A 50 7.02 -32.17 41.61
CA GLU A 50 7.84 -31.01 41.25
C GLU A 50 7.60 -30.59 39.79
N ILE A 51 7.57 -31.55 38.86
CA ILE A 51 7.23 -31.31 37.45
C ILE A 51 5.85 -30.66 37.33
N HIS A 52 4.85 -31.18 38.04
CA HIS A 52 3.49 -30.64 38.02
C HIS A 52 3.45 -29.18 38.50
N LYS A 53 4.09 -28.87 39.63
CA LYS A 53 4.21 -27.50 40.14
C LYS A 53 4.89 -26.56 39.14
N LYS A 54 5.94 -27.04 38.46
CA LYS A 54 6.63 -26.26 37.42
C LYS A 54 5.72 -25.98 36.22
N HIS A 55 4.89 -26.95 35.80
CA HIS A 55 3.90 -26.73 34.74
C HIS A 55 2.83 -25.69 35.12
N GLU A 56 2.28 -25.78 36.34
CA GLU A 56 1.29 -24.81 36.84
C GLU A 56 1.90 -23.42 36.95
N LYS A 57 3.11 -23.31 37.52
CA LYS A 57 3.83 -22.04 37.65
C LYS A 57 4.10 -21.40 36.27
N ALA A 58 4.53 -22.19 35.29
CA ALA A 58 4.73 -21.71 33.92
C ALA A 58 3.44 -21.18 33.29
N LEU A 59 2.32 -21.90 33.46
CA LEU A 59 1.01 -21.46 32.98
C LEU A 59 0.57 -20.15 33.65
N SER A 60 0.65 -20.06 34.98
CA SER A 60 0.28 -18.86 35.73
C SER A 60 1.12 -17.65 35.30
N MET A 61 2.43 -17.84 35.13
CA MET A 61 3.31 -16.75 34.69
C MET A 61 2.97 -16.26 33.28
N ILE A 62 2.72 -17.17 32.33
CA ILE A 62 2.28 -16.78 30.97
C ILE A 62 0.94 -16.05 31.06
N ALA A 63 -0.05 -16.59 31.77
CA ALA A 63 -1.39 -15.99 31.88
C ALA A 63 -1.39 -14.60 32.51
N LEU A 64 -0.50 -14.35 33.48
CA LEU A 64 -0.36 -13.03 34.12
C LEU A 64 0.37 -12.00 33.24
N MET A 65 1.13 -12.47 32.25
CA MET A 65 1.95 -11.64 31.34
C MET A 65 1.29 -11.38 29.99
N VAL A 66 -0.01 -11.62 29.86
CA VAL A 66 -0.76 -11.26 28.65
C VAL A 66 -1.92 -10.30 28.98
N GLU A 67 -2.36 -9.51 28.01
CA GLU A 67 -3.55 -8.66 28.12
C GLU A 67 -4.85 -9.47 28.06
N ASN A 68 -5.97 -8.86 28.46
CA ASN A 68 -7.25 -9.56 28.62
C ASN A 68 -7.76 -10.22 27.33
N ASP A 69 -7.53 -9.60 26.17
CA ASP A 69 -7.86 -10.14 24.87
C ASP A 69 -7.07 -11.43 24.58
N GLN A 70 -5.80 -11.47 24.95
CA GLN A 70 -4.93 -12.64 24.83
C GLN A 70 -5.29 -13.75 25.82
N VAL A 71 -5.76 -13.40 27.04
CA VAL A 71 -6.24 -14.39 28.03
C VAL A 71 -7.36 -15.24 27.44
N THR A 72 -8.25 -14.65 26.63
CA THR A 72 -9.36 -15.40 26.01
C THR A 72 -8.89 -16.55 25.12
N LEU A 73 -7.69 -16.45 24.53
CA LEU A 73 -7.08 -17.47 23.69
C LEU A 73 -6.60 -18.68 24.52
N ILE A 74 -6.14 -18.44 25.74
CA ILE A 74 -5.45 -19.46 26.57
C ILE A 74 -6.22 -19.88 27.81
N LYS A 75 -7.38 -19.31 28.11
CA LYS A 75 -8.16 -19.55 29.34
C LYS A 75 -8.44 -21.03 29.64
N ASP A 76 -8.58 -21.86 28.60
CA ASP A 76 -8.89 -23.29 28.72
C ASP A 76 -7.62 -24.17 28.72
N SER A 77 -6.43 -23.55 28.61
CA SER A 77 -5.15 -24.25 28.60
C SER A 77 -4.85 -24.91 29.94
N LYS A 78 -4.35 -26.14 29.90
CA LYS A 78 -3.99 -26.93 31.10
C LYS A 78 -2.50 -26.94 31.42
N SER A 79 -1.66 -26.35 30.56
CA SER A 79 -0.22 -26.28 30.77
C SER A 79 0.39 -25.04 30.13
N GLY A 80 1.52 -24.58 30.66
CA GLY A 80 2.28 -23.47 30.09
C GLY A 80 2.68 -23.74 28.64
N LYS A 81 3.02 -24.99 28.30
CA LYS A 81 3.32 -25.42 26.92
C LYS A 81 2.14 -25.20 25.98
N ALA A 82 0.94 -25.65 26.38
CA ALA A 82 -0.26 -25.47 25.57
C ALA A 82 -0.56 -23.98 25.35
N ALA A 83 -0.54 -23.17 26.42
CA ALA A 83 -0.74 -21.73 26.31
C ALA A 83 0.29 -21.05 25.40
N TRP A 84 1.58 -21.39 25.55
CA TRP A 84 2.65 -20.89 24.71
C TRP A 84 2.44 -21.22 23.22
N CYS A 85 2.10 -22.47 22.91
CA CYS A 85 1.84 -22.93 21.55
C CYS A 85 0.63 -22.22 20.92
N ILE A 86 -0.47 -22.03 21.66
CA ILE A 86 -1.66 -21.33 21.18
C ILE A 86 -1.33 -19.87 20.84
N LEU A 87 -0.68 -19.15 21.76
CA LEU A 87 -0.27 -17.77 21.52
C LEU A 87 0.67 -17.67 20.32
N LYS A 88 1.67 -18.55 20.26
CA LYS A 88 2.59 -18.63 19.12
C LYS A 88 1.86 -18.83 17.80
N ALA A 89 0.96 -19.80 17.72
CA ALA A 89 0.20 -20.09 16.51
C ALA A 89 -0.69 -18.91 16.10
N TYR A 90 -1.41 -18.29 17.04
CA TYR A 90 -2.29 -17.15 16.79
C TYR A 90 -1.53 -15.95 16.20
N HIS A 91 -0.44 -15.54 16.86
CA HIS A 91 0.36 -14.39 16.44
C HIS A 91 1.13 -14.67 15.14
N GLN A 92 1.60 -15.90 14.93
CA GLN A 92 2.22 -16.30 13.65
C GLN A 92 1.21 -16.35 12.51
N GLN A 93 0.01 -16.92 12.71
CA GLN A 93 -1.03 -17.00 11.68
C GLN A 93 -1.53 -15.60 11.29
N THR A 94 -1.75 -14.73 12.28
CA THR A 94 -2.12 -13.32 12.05
C THR A 94 -1.03 -12.58 11.28
N ALA A 95 0.24 -12.81 11.64
CA ALA A 95 1.38 -12.28 10.89
C ALA A 95 1.40 -12.82 9.44
N MET A 96 1.11 -14.10 9.21
CA MET A 96 1.06 -14.66 7.85
C MET A 96 -0.08 -14.07 7.02
N GLY A 97 -1.29 -13.96 7.58
CA GLY A 97 -2.43 -13.35 6.90
C GLY A 97 -2.13 -11.89 6.52
N PHE A 98 -1.51 -11.13 7.42
CA PHE A 98 -1.02 -9.79 7.13
C PHE A 98 0.00 -9.78 5.99
N LYS A 99 1.05 -10.60 6.06
CA LYS A 99 2.08 -10.70 5.01
C LYS A 99 1.48 -11.01 3.65
N VAL A 100 0.63 -12.04 3.58
CA VAL A 100 -0.06 -12.43 2.32
C VAL A 100 -0.88 -11.29 1.75
N ARG A 101 -1.62 -10.55 2.60
CA ARG A 101 -2.41 -9.40 2.16
C ARG A 101 -1.54 -8.28 1.57
N ILE A 102 -0.43 -7.93 2.23
CA ILE A 102 0.46 -6.87 1.73
C ILE A 102 1.20 -7.33 0.47
N PHE A 103 1.74 -8.55 0.42
CA PHE A 103 2.39 -9.08 -0.78
C PHE A 103 1.43 -9.14 -1.98
N LYS A 104 0.18 -9.58 -1.78
CA LYS A 104 -0.85 -9.52 -2.83
C LYS A 104 -1.07 -8.10 -3.35
N ARG A 105 -1.01 -7.10 -2.48
CA ARG A 105 -1.15 -5.69 -2.87
C ARG A 105 0.10 -5.18 -3.60
N LEU A 106 1.30 -5.49 -3.10
CA LEU A 106 2.58 -5.13 -3.73
C LEU A 106 2.67 -5.69 -5.15
N PHE A 107 2.40 -6.97 -5.36
CA PHE A 107 2.52 -7.57 -6.70
C PHE A 107 1.42 -7.16 -7.67
N ARG A 108 0.29 -6.64 -7.17
CA ARG A 108 -0.81 -6.10 -7.99
C ARG A 108 -0.66 -4.62 -8.32
N ILE A 109 0.18 -3.89 -7.59
CA ILE A 109 0.33 -2.45 -7.83
C ILE A 109 0.92 -2.24 -9.21
N ARG A 110 0.32 -1.34 -9.97
CA ARG A 110 0.80 -0.94 -11.29
C ARG A 110 0.69 0.57 -11.42
N LEU A 111 1.71 1.18 -11.99
CA LEU A 111 1.68 2.58 -12.37
C LEU A 111 0.76 2.73 -13.59
N PRO A 112 -0.39 3.42 -13.50
CA PRO A 112 -1.25 3.66 -14.66
C PRO A 112 -0.50 4.48 -15.73
N ARG A 113 -0.92 4.39 -16.99
CA ARG A 113 -0.41 5.28 -18.04
C ARG A 113 -0.70 6.73 -17.68
N GLY A 114 0.30 7.61 -17.82
CA GLY A 114 0.23 8.99 -17.34
C GLY A 114 0.05 9.16 -15.83
N GLY A 115 0.27 8.11 -15.02
CA GLY A 115 0.15 8.14 -13.57
C GLY A 115 1.23 8.97 -12.87
N ASP A 116 0.97 9.31 -11.61
CA ASP A 116 1.91 10.03 -10.75
C ASP A 116 2.97 9.06 -10.17
N MET A 117 4.20 9.17 -10.67
CA MET A 117 5.33 8.35 -10.22
C MET A 117 5.67 8.59 -8.76
N GLN A 118 5.61 9.82 -8.27
CA GLN A 118 5.94 10.14 -6.89
C GLN A 118 4.96 9.48 -5.92
N LYS A 119 3.65 9.58 -6.21
CA LYS A 119 2.61 8.91 -5.42
C LYS A 119 2.74 7.39 -5.46
N HIS A 120 3.08 6.84 -6.62
CA HIS A 120 3.33 5.40 -6.78
C HIS A 120 4.52 4.93 -5.94
N ILE A 121 5.64 5.67 -5.98
CA ILE A 121 6.83 5.37 -5.17
C ILE A 121 6.53 5.42 -3.67
N GLN A 122 5.80 6.45 -3.24
CA GLN A 122 5.40 6.61 -1.85
C GLN A 122 4.56 5.42 -1.38
N THR A 123 3.58 5.00 -2.19
CA THR A 123 2.67 3.89 -1.86
C THR A 123 3.42 2.57 -1.67
N ILE A 124 4.41 2.26 -2.51
CA ILE A 124 5.26 1.07 -2.35
C ILE A 124 6.18 1.21 -1.13
N SER A 125 6.72 2.41 -0.88
CA SER A 125 7.60 2.68 0.26
C SER A 125 6.90 2.48 1.60
N GLU A 126 5.66 2.97 1.73
CA GLU A 126 4.85 2.78 2.93
C GLU A 126 4.57 1.29 3.16
N MET A 127 4.20 0.53 2.12
CA MET A 127 3.94 -0.90 2.24
C MET A 127 5.17 -1.74 2.59
N THR A 128 6.34 -1.37 2.07
CA THR A 128 7.61 -2.05 2.39
C THR A 128 8.09 -1.71 3.80
N THR A 129 7.90 -0.47 4.24
CA THR A 129 8.15 -0.04 5.63
C THR A 129 7.24 -0.78 6.61
N ASP A 130 5.93 -0.87 6.31
CA ASP A 130 4.96 -1.62 7.12
C ASP A 130 5.34 -3.10 7.32
N LEU A 131 5.96 -3.72 6.30
CA LEU A 131 6.46 -5.09 6.37
C LEU A 131 7.70 -5.17 7.28
N GLN A 132 8.65 -4.26 7.11
CA GLN A 132 9.88 -4.21 7.90
C GLN A 132 9.61 -3.94 9.38
N ASP A 133 8.72 -3.00 9.70
CA ASP A 133 8.30 -2.68 11.07
C ASP A 133 7.67 -3.88 11.80
N ARG A 134 7.13 -4.83 11.05
CA ARG A 134 6.52 -6.08 11.56
C ARG A 134 7.45 -7.29 11.47
N GLY A 135 8.76 -7.04 11.32
CA GLY A 135 9.79 -8.06 11.34
C GLY A 135 9.89 -8.89 10.06
N VAL A 136 9.49 -8.33 8.91
CA VAL A 136 9.77 -8.91 7.60
C VAL A 136 11.01 -8.25 7.04
N GLU A 137 12.11 -8.99 7.00
CA GLU A 137 13.31 -8.54 6.33
C GLU A 137 13.09 -8.57 4.81
N LEU A 138 13.18 -7.40 4.20
CA LEU A 138 13.18 -7.22 2.75
C LEU A 138 14.53 -6.67 2.35
N THR A 139 15.22 -7.34 1.44
CA THR A 139 16.47 -6.84 0.87
C THR A 139 16.19 -5.72 -0.11
N ASP A 140 17.18 -4.85 -0.32
CA ASP A 140 17.11 -3.79 -1.35
C ASP A 140 16.76 -4.38 -2.72
N GLU A 141 17.34 -5.53 -3.08
CA GLU A 141 17.06 -6.26 -4.32
C GLU A 141 15.56 -6.55 -4.48
N VAL A 142 14.91 -7.10 -3.45
CA VAL A 142 13.47 -7.41 -3.50
C VAL A 142 12.64 -6.13 -3.65
N ILE A 143 12.98 -5.07 -2.92
CA ILE A 143 12.25 -3.80 -2.98
C ILE A 143 12.42 -3.15 -4.36
N VAL A 144 13.64 -3.17 -4.93
CA VAL A 144 13.93 -2.68 -6.27
C VAL A 144 13.15 -3.48 -7.32
N SER A 145 13.14 -4.82 -7.24
CA SER A 145 12.36 -5.66 -8.16
C SER A 145 10.87 -5.32 -8.10
N VAL A 146 10.33 -5.02 -6.91
CA VAL A 146 8.93 -4.58 -6.77
C VAL A 146 8.69 -3.24 -7.47
N PHE A 147 9.61 -2.27 -7.33
CA PHE A 147 9.49 -1.00 -8.07
C PHE A 147 9.46 -1.24 -9.57
N LEU A 148 10.46 -1.94 -10.12
CA LEU A 148 10.59 -2.15 -11.56
C LEU A 148 9.43 -2.96 -12.14
N ALA A 149 9.01 -4.04 -11.47
CA ALA A 149 7.89 -4.89 -11.91
C ALA A 149 6.51 -4.21 -11.80
N SER A 150 6.43 -3.07 -11.08
CA SER A 150 5.19 -2.31 -10.94
C SER A 150 5.01 -1.23 -12.00
N LEU A 151 6.03 -0.96 -12.83
CA LEU A 151 5.93 0.05 -13.88
C LEU A 151 5.14 -0.49 -15.08
N ASN A 152 4.60 0.42 -15.89
CA ASN A 152 3.96 0.07 -17.16
C ASN A 152 4.99 0.13 -18.31
N GLU A 153 4.56 -0.34 -19.48
CA GLU A 153 5.38 -0.46 -20.70
C GLU A 153 6.09 0.83 -21.14
N GLU A 154 5.56 2.03 -20.79
CA GLU A 154 6.20 3.32 -21.13
C GLU A 154 7.55 3.51 -20.42
N TRP A 155 7.82 2.70 -19.39
CA TRP A 155 9.02 2.76 -18.57
C TRP A 155 9.98 1.60 -18.85
N ASP A 156 9.65 0.67 -19.75
CA ASP A 156 10.51 -0.47 -20.10
C ASP A 156 11.94 -0.04 -20.50
N PRO A 157 12.16 1.04 -21.29
CA PRO A 157 13.51 1.50 -21.59
C PRO A 157 14.30 1.90 -20.33
N LEU A 158 13.63 2.48 -19.33
CA LEU A 158 14.25 2.83 -18.06
C LEU A 158 14.53 1.58 -17.22
N VAL A 159 13.61 0.61 -17.20
CA VAL A 159 13.78 -0.67 -16.51
C VAL A 159 15.03 -1.38 -17.04
N THR A 160 15.16 -1.54 -18.36
CA THR A 160 16.34 -2.15 -18.98
C THR A 160 17.63 -1.41 -18.63
N ALA A 161 17.59 -0.07 -18.58
CA ALA A 161 18.76 0.73 -18.20
C ALA A 161 19.16 0.54 -16.73
N ILE A 162 18.20 0.31 -15.82
CA ILE A 162 18.44 0.04 -14.40
C ILE A 162 18.92 -1.41 -14.19
N GLU A 163 18.38 -2.37 -14.93
CA GLU A 163 18.83 -3.78 -14.88
C GLU A 163 20.30 -3.96 -15.28
N ALA A 164 20.83 -3.05 -16.11
CA ALA A 164 22.23 -3.03 -16.49
C ALA A 164 23.18 -2.40 -15.44
N TRP A 165 22.65 -1.91 -14.31
CA TRP A 165 23.48 -1.36 -13.24
C TRP A 165 24.25 -2.46 -12.51
N ASP A 166 25.41 -2.10 -11.97
CA ASP A 166 26.10 -2.97 -11.02
C ASP A 166 25.31 -3.10 -9.71
N SER A 167 25.57 -4.19 -8.99
CA SER A 167 24.87 -4.50 -7.73
C SER A 167 25.08 -3.47 -6.64
N ALA A 168 26.19 -2.72 -6.63
CA ALA A 168 26.43 -1.67 -5.64
C ALA A 168 25.59 -0.42 -5.90
N ARG A 169 25.24 -0.15 -7.16
CA ARG A 169 24.33 0.93 -7.54
C ARG A 169 22.85 0.56 -7.37
N LEU A 170 22.50 -0.73 -7.34
CA LEU A 170 21.12 -1.23 -7.28
C LEU A 170 20.49 -1.11 -5.87
N THR A 171 20.45 0.10 -5.33
CA THR A 171 19.85 0.41 -4.03
C THR A 171 18.47 1.05 -4.19
N VAL A 172 17.63 0.93 -3.16
CA VAL A 172 16.31 1.56 -3.14
C VAL A 172 16.39 3.07 -3.35
N ALA A 173 17.39 3.73 -2.76
CA ALA A 173 17.59 5.17 -2.88
C ALA A 173 17.92 5.58 -4.32
N ASN A 174 18.87 4.90 -4.96
CA ASN A 174 19.31 5.23 -6.32
C ASN A 174 18.19 5.00 -7.34
N VAL A 175 17.43 3.91 -7.19
CA VAL A 175 16.30 3.60 -8.07
C VAL A 175 15.18 4.63 -7.93
N LYS A 176 14.81 5.01 -6.70
CA LYS A 176 13.82 6.06 -6.45
C LYS A 176 14.23 7.39 -7.09
N ALA A 177 15.48 7.81 -6.89
CA ALA A 177 16.01 9.04 -7.48
C ALA A 177 15.90 9.00 -9.00
N LYS A 178 16.34 7.89 -9.63
CA LYS A 178 16.32 7.77 -11.09
C LYS A 178 14.90 7.74 -11.67
N LEU A 179 13.96 7.11 -10.97
CA LEU A 179 12.55 7.09 -11.38
C LEU A 179 11.94 8.50 -11.36
N LEU A 180 12.26 9.29 -10.35
CA LEU A 180 11.79 10.68 -10.23
C LEU A 180 12.45 11.58 -11.28
N ASP A 181 13.76 11.45 -11.51
CA ASP A 181 14.48 12.22 -12.53
C ASP A 181 13.89 11.99 -13.93
N GLU A 182 13.60 10.73 -14.27
CA GLU A 182 13.01 10.39 -15.57
C GLU A 182 11.55 10.87 -15.67
N TRP A 183 10.81 10.83 -14.57
CA TRP A 183 9.45 11.39 -14.50
C TRP A 183 9.43 12.89 -14.73
N ASP A 184 10.32 13.63 -14.08
CA ASP A 184 10.45 15.08 -14.27
C ASP A 184 10.87 15.43 -15.71
N ARG A 185 11.79 14.64 -16.30
CA ARG A 185 12.17 14.79 -17.71
C ARG A 185 10.97 14.60 -18.65
N LYS A 186 10.20 13.52 -18.47
CA LYS A 186 8.99 13.24 -19.27
C LYS A 186 7.92 14.31 -19.10
N LYS A 187 7.76 14.83 -17.88
CA LYS A 187 6.82 15.91 -17.56
C LYS A 187 7.17 17.22 -18.21
N ASN A 188 8.45 17.59 -18.19
CA ASN A 188 8.93 18.80 -18.86
C ASN A 188 8.82 18.72 -20.38
N ASN A 189 8.88 17.51 -20.96
CA ASN A 189 8.69 17.27 -22.39
C ASN A 189 7.21 17.13 -22.81
N GLY A 190 6.25 17.16 -21.87
CA GLY A 190 4.82 16.96 -22.17
C GLY A 190 4.44 15.52 -22.50
N GLU A 191 5.29 14.54 -22.18
CA GLU A 191 5.08 13.11 -22.48
C GLU A 191 4.13 12.44 -21.45
N CYS A 192 3.99 12.98 -20.24
CA CYS A 192 3.03 12.47 -19.24
C CYS A 192 1.69 13.20 -19.34
N VAL A 193 0.87 12.78 -20.29
CA VAL A 193 -0.54 13.18 -20.34
C VAL A 193 -1.33 12.05 -19.70
N ALA A 194 -2.02 12.32 -18.58
CA ALA A 194 -3.03 11.40 -18.09
C ALA A 194 -4.02 11.15 -19.23
N GLU A 195 -4.37 9.87 -19.47
CA GLU A 195 -5.55 9.55 -20.30
C GLU A 195 -6.77 10.17 -19.60
N SER A 196 -7.08 11.41 -19.99
CA SER A 196 -8.38 12.01 -19.76
C SER A 196 -9.31 11.35 -20.76
N ASP A 197 -10.11 10.40 -20.30
CA ASP A 197 -11.42 10.19 -20.92
C ASP A 197 -12.10 11.57 -20.92
N ASP A 198 -12.24 12.14 -22.12
CA ASP A 198 -12.62 13.53 -22.39
C ASP A 198 -11.67 14.62 -21.84
N VAL A 199 -10.74 15.10 -22.66
CA VAL A 199 -10.87 16.38 -23.38
C VAL A 199 -9.82 16.38 -24.49
N ALA A 200 -10.27 16.27 -25.72
CA ALA A 200 -9.44 16.57 -26.89
C ALA A 200 -8.91 18.02 -26.76
N LEU A 201 -7.65 18.17 -26.37
CA LEU A 201 -6.87 19.37 -26.65
C LEU A 201 -6.68 19.42 -28.17
N LYS A 202 -7.71 19.91 -28.86
CA LYS A 202 -7.55 20.45 -30.19
C LYS A 202 -6.60 21.64 -30.04
N VAL A 203 -5.31 21.40 -30.28
CA VAL A 203 -4.46 22.42 -30.87
C VAL A 203 -5.18 22.80 -32.15
N GLN A 204 -5.98 23.86 -32.11
CA GLN A 204 -6.58 24.40 -33.31
C GLN A 204 -5.44 25.05 -34.07
N PRO A 205 -5.03 24.53 -35.25
CA PRO A 205 -4.25 25.36 -36.16
C PRO A 205 -5.02 26.66 -36.35
N LYS A 206 -4.32 27.77 -36.14
CA LYS A 206 -4.85 29.15 -36.23
C LYS A 206 -5.20 29.44 -37.69
N TYR A 207 -6.25 28.80 -38.20
CA TYR A 207 -6.76 29.05 -39.53
C TYR A 207 -7.56 30.34 -39.48
N ASP A 208 -7.02 31.35 -40.17
CA ASP A 208 -7.62 32.66 -40.32
C ASP A 208 -8.74 32.58 -41.37
N PHE A 209 -9.87 31.96 -41.01
CA PHE A 209 -11.02 31.89 -41.91
C PHE A 209 -11.93 33.10 -41.71
N THR A 210 -12.19 33.81 -42.81
CA THR A 210 -13.12 34.93 -42.89
C THR A 210 -14.49 34.46 -43.34
N CYS A 211 -15.53 35.07 -42.78
CA CYS A 211 -16.90 34.76 -43.14
C CYS A 211 -17.20 35.20 -44.57
N TYR A 212 -17.54 34.28 -45.47
CA TYR A 212 -17.92 34.60 -46.87
C TYR A 212 -19.17 35.51 -47.04
N TYR A 213 -19.88 35.83 -45.96
CA TYR A 213 -21.03 36.74 -46.00
C TYR A 213 -20.73 38.13 -45.42
N CYS A 214 -20.14 38.22 -44.22
CA CYS A 214 -19.83 39.51 -43.58
C CYS A 214 -18.34 39.89 -43.63
N GLN A 215 -17.50 39.03 -44.20
CA GLN A 215 -16.05 39.17 -44.36
C GLN A 215 -15.25 39.37 -43.05
N LYS A 216 -15.88 39.21 -41.88
CA LYS A 216 -15.19 39.25 -40.58
C LYS A 216 -14.51 37.91 -40.25
N PRO A 217 -13.31 37.92 -39.65
CA PRO A 217 -12.60 36.70 -39.25
C PRO A 217 -13.28 35.98 -38.08
N GLY A 218 -12.97 34.70 -37.91
CA GLY A 218 -13.33 33.90 -36.73
C GLY A 218 -14.66 33.13 -36.81
N HIS A 219 -15.39 33.19 -37.93
CA HIS A 219 -16.60 32.37 -38.13
C HIS A 219 -16.88 32.13 -39.63
N LEU A 220 -17.56 31.02 -39.97
CA LEU A 220 -18.02 30.70 -41.33
C LEU A 220 -19.44 31.26 -41.56
N LYS A 221 -19.86 31.42 -42.83
CA LYS A 221 -21.20 31.94 -43.21
C LYS A 221 -22.37 31.29 -42.45
N ARG A 222 -22.32 29.97 -42.20
CA ARG A 222 -23.34 29.23 -41.44
C ARG A 222 -23.53 29.71 -39.99
N ASN A 223 -22.47 30.24 -39.39
CA ASN A 223 -22.44 30.72 -38.01
C ASN A 223 -22.38 32.26 -37.97
N CYS A 224 -22.69 32.95 -39.07
CA CYS A 224 -22.66 34.40 -39.15
C CYS A 224 -23.91 35.00 -38.49
N PRO A 225 -23.75 35.86 -37.46
CA PRO A 225 -24.89 36.48 -36.78
C PRO A 225 -25.78 37.29 -37.74
N ILE A 226 -25.15 38.03 -38.65
CA ILE A 226 -25.85 38.88 -39.64
C ILE A 226 -26.63 38.01 -40.64
N TYR A 227 -26.00 36.96 -41.20
CA TYR A 227 -26.66 36.06 -42.13
C TYR A 227 -27.86 35.35 -41.51
N ASN A 228 -27.73 34.89 -40.26
CA ASN A 228 -28.80 34.20 -39.56
C ASN A 228 -29.97 35.13 -39.22
N ALA A 229 -29.70 36.40 -38.87
CA ALA A 229 -30.74 37.40 -38.65
C ALA A 229 -31.53 37.71 -39.94
N VAL A 230 -30.85 37.85 -41.09
CA VAL A 230 -31.51 38.08 -42.39
C VAL A 230 -32.35 36.86 -42.80
N LYS A 231 -31.81 35.65 -42.65
CA LYS A 231 -32.54 34.41 -42.96
C LYS A 231 -33.79 34.23 -42.09
N MET A 232 -33.72 34.60 -40.81
CA MET A 232 -34.88 34.54 -39.91
C MET A 232 -35.97 35.53 -40.30
N ASN A 233 -35.60 36.73 -40.78
CA ASN A 233 -36.58 37.72 -41.24
C ASN A 233 -37.23 37.32 -42.57
N GLN A 234 -36.45 36.78 -43.52
CA GLN A 234 -36.98 36.23 -44.78
C GLN A 234 -37.97 35.07 -44.55
N ASN A 235 -37.67 34.19 -43.58
CA ASN A 235 -38.59 33.11 -43.18
C ASN A 235 -39.87 33.63 -42.52
N LYS A 236 -39.83 34.78 -41.83
CA LYS A 236 -41.01 35.41 -41.22
C LYS A 236 -41.88 36.15 -42.25
N GLU A 237 -41.29 36.74 -43.28
CA GLU A 237 -42.01 37.41 -44.37
C GLU A 237 -42.69 36.39 -45.29
N SER A 238 -42.00 35.32 -45.67
CA SER A 238 -42.58 34.23 -46.46
C SER A 238 -43.69 33.47 -45.71
N ALA A 239 -43.61 33.37 -44.38
CA ALA A 239 -44.70 32.83 -43.55
C ALA A 239 -45.90 33.78 -43.37
N LYS A 240 -45.71 35.09 -43.58
CA LYS A 240 -46.81 36.08 -43.60
C LYS A 240 -47.51 36.08 -44.96
N GLU A 241 -46.77 36.02 -46.06
CA GLU A 241 -47.35 35.96 -47.41
C GLU A 241 -48.17 34.68 -47.67
N SER A 242 -47.78 33.54 -47.08
CA SER A 242 -48.57 32.31 -47.14
C SER A 242 -49.88 32.36 -46.35
N ARG A 243 -50.04 33.35 -45.46
CA ARG A 243 -51.22 33.50 -44.58
C ARG A 243 -52.29 34.42 -45.18
N TYR A 244 -51.96 35.21 -46.19
CA TYR A 244 -52.88 36.12 -46.91
C TYR A 244 -53.39 35.55 -48.25
N LYS A 245 -52.99 34.32 -48.61
CA LYS A 245 -53.43 33.63 -49.85
C LYS A 245 -54.43 32.48 -49.61
N ASN A 246 -55.02 32.39 -48.41
CA ASN A 246 -56.15 31.50 -48.10
C ASN A 246 -57.36 32.31 -47.65
#